data_AF-A0AAD7U7S8-F1
#
_entry.id   AF-A0AAD7U7S8-F1
#
_cell.length_a   1.000
_cell.length_b   1.000
_cell.length_c   1.000
_cell.angle_alpha   90.00
_cell.angle_beta   90.00
_cell.angle_gamma   90.00
#
_symmetry.space_group_name_H-M   'P 1'
#
loop_
_entity.id
_entity.type
_entity.pdbx_description
1 polymer ?
#
loop_
_entity_poly.entity_id
_entity_poly.type
_entity_poly.pdbx_seq_one_letter_code
_entity_poly.pdbx_strand_id
1 'polypeptide(L)'
;MRVNNGAKLLDLLFPLGNYGVGARVTRSTWNTPDCYWIVTKVKYNKRGWEARTQKKDDGSPPRHHLGKAWGSLYWRNELKGKPDRRIPGHAKGRWELVDPPKSQDRPHLTKRLHKKYYLMV
;
A
#
# COMPACT_ATOMS: atom_id res chain seq x y z
N MET A 1 16.58 -0.10 -6.70
CA MET A 1 16.89 0.70 -5.48
C MET A 1 15.67 0.65 -4.59
N ARG A 2 15.77 0.15 -3.35
CA ARG A 2 14.61 0.02 -2.45
C ARG A 2 14.37 1.34 -1.72
N VAL A 3 13.11 1.77 -1.60
CA VAL A 3 12.72 3.08 -1.04
C VAL A 3 11.75 2.88 0.13
N ASN A 4 11.90 3.69 1.19
CA ASN A 4 11.10 3.72 2.43
C ASN A 4 11.26 2.49 3.34
N ASN A 5 12.45 2.34 3.90
CA ASN A 5 12.79 1.25 4.80
C ASN A 5 11.96 1.29 6.11
N GLY A 6 11.22 0.23 6.41
CA GLY A 6 10.49 0.11 7.68
C GLY A 6 9.11 0.77 7.75
N ALA A 7 8.52 1.21 6.63
CA ALA A 7 7.17 1.77 6.62
C ALA A 7 6.08 0.68 6.73
N LYS A 8 4.87 1.04 7.20
CA LYS A 8 3.70 0.18 7.03
C LYS A 8 3.29 0.20 5.55
N LEU A 9 2.72 -0.90 5.06
CA LEU A 9 2.41 -1.03 3.64
C LEU A 9 1.49 0.08 3.14
N LEU A 10 0.39 0.33 3.85
CA LEU A 10 -0.60 1.34 3.46
C LEU A 10 -0.06 2.76 3.59
N ASP A 11 0.96 2.99 4.42
CA ASP A 11 1.64 4.28 4.53
C ASP A 11 2.45 4.59 3.28
N LEU A 12 3.15 3.57 2.79
CA LEU A 12 3.97 3.60 1.59
C LEU A 12 3.15 3.69 0.30
N LEU A 13 1.97 3.05 0.25
CA LEU A 13 1.09 3.06 -0.92
C LEU A 13 0.26 4.34 -1.05
N PHE A 14 -0.06 5.00 0.06
CA PHE A 14 -0.93 6.17 0.11
C PHE A 14 -0.51 7.34 -0.80
N PRO A 15 0.77 7.78 -0.82
CA PRO A 15 1.18 8.89 -1.68
C PRO A 15 1.27 8.52 -3.16
N LEU A 16 1.12 7.23 -3.53
CA LEU A 16 1.26 6.75 -4.90
C LEU A 16 -0.03 6.96 -5.70
N GLY A 17 0.11 7.06 -7.02
CA GLY A 17 -1.02 7.05 -7.95
C GLY A 17 -1.88 5.80 -7.76
N ASN A 18 -3.21 5.96 -7.84
CA ASN A 18 -4.19 4.90 -7.60
C ASN A 18 -3.95 4.12 -6.28
N TYR A 19 -3.47 4.82 -5.24
CA TYR A 19 -3.11 4.24 -3.94
C TYR A 19 -2.15 3.05 -4.06
N GLY A 20 -1.24 3.10 -5.04
CA GLY A 20 -0.21 2.08 -5.25
C GLY A 20 -0.71 0.77 -5.83
N VAL A 21 -1.91 0.70 -6.40
CA VAL A 21 -2.32 -0.43 -7.24
C VAL A 21 -1.38 -0.52 -8.46
N GLY A 22 -0.87 -1.72 -8.72
CA GLY A 22 0.20 -2.00 -9.69
C GLY A 22 1.61 -1.90 -9.12
N ALA A 23 1.79 -1.33 -7.92
CA ALA A 23 3.11 -1.20 -7.32
C ALA A 23 3.69 -2.55 -6.88
N ARG A 24 5.00 -2.70 -7.08
CA ARG A 24 5.79 -3.82 -6.55
C ARG A 24 6.33 -3.46 -5.17
N VAL A 25 5.89 -4.19 -4.16
CA VAL A 25 6.31 -4.01 -2.77
C VAL A 25 6.99 -5.25 -2.24
N THR A 26 8.04 -5.07 -1.46
CA THR A 26 8.75 -6.16 -0.79
C THR A 26 8.82 -5.91 0.70
N ARG A 27 9.32 -6.89 1.45
CA ARG A 27 9.62 -6.73 2.87
C ARG A 27 11.11 -6.48 3.03
N SER A 28 11.48 -5.58 3.93
CA SER A 28 12.88 -5.32 4.28
C SER A 28 13.60 -6.58 4.77
N THR A 29 12.88 -7.49 5.42
CA THR A 29 13.39 -8.80 5.87
C THR A 29 13.58 -9.82 4.75
N TRP A 30 13.21 -9.51 3.51
CA TRP A 30 13.38 -10.42 2.37
C TRP A 30 14.69 -10.09 1.66
N ASN A 31 15.68 -10.95 1.92
CA ASN A 31 17.02 -10.85 1.33
C ASN A 31 17.12 -11.53 -0.04
N THR A 32 16.12 -12.33 -0.41
CA THR A 32 16.07 -12.99 -1.71
C THR A 32 15.78 -11.95 -2.80
N PRO A 33 16.58 -11.90 -3.88
CA PRO A 33 16.22 -11.13 -5.06
C PRO A 33 14.88 -11.65 -5.62
N ASP A 34 14.10 -10.76 -6.23
CA ASP A 34 12.86 -11.12 -6.95
C ASP A 34 11.71 -11.71 -6.09
N CYS A 35 11.67 -11.39 -4.79
CA CYS A 35 10.52 -11.69 -3.93
C CYS A 35 9.73 -10.41 -3.64
N TYR A 36 8.51 -10.32 -4.15
CA TYR A 36 7.66 -9.13 -4.03
C TYR A 36 6.18 -9.46 -4.15
N TRP A 37 5.35 -8.53 -3.74
CA TRP A 37 3.92 -8.50 -4.03
C TRP A 37 3.64 -7.46 -5.10
N ILE A 38 2.78 -7.79 -6.06
CA ILE A 38 2.12 -6.80 -6.90
C ILE A 38 0.79 -6.45 -6.24
N VAL A 39 0.60 -5.19 -5.88
CA VAL A 39 -0.64 -4.72 -5.26
C VAL A 39 -1.75 -4.65 -6.32
N THR A 40 -2.88 -5.28 -6.07
CA THR A 40 -4.01 -5.28 -7.01
C THR A 40 -5.22 -4.53 -6.48
N LYS A 41 -5.35 -4.45 -5.14
CA LYS A 41 -6.45 -3.74 -4.50
C LYS A 41 -6.04 -3.19 -3.15
N VAL A 42 -6.53 -1.99 -2.84
CA VAL A 42 -6.36 -1.35 -1.54
C VAL A 42 -7.70 -0.85 -1.03
N LYS A 43 -8.05 -1.22 0.22
CA LYS A 43 -9.24 -0.73 0.92
C LYS A 43 -8.81 -0.04 2.20
N TYR A 44 -8.90 1.28 2.22
CA TYR A 44 -8.72 2.05 3.46
C TYR A 44 -9.97 1.94 4.34
N ASN A 45 -9.80 1.99 5.66
CA ASN A 45 -10.93 2.14 6.57
C ASN A 45 -11.19 3.63 6.84
N LYS A 46 -12.46 3.99 7.04
CA LYS A 46 -12.89 5.38 7.28
C LYS A 46 -12.14 6.01 8.47
N ARG A 47 -12.07 5.30 9.61
CA ARG A 47 -11.38 5.78 10.81
C ARG A 47 -9.87 5.99 10.61
N GLY A 48 -9.20 5.08 9.90
CA GLY A 48 -7.76 5.24 9.64
C GLY A 48 -7.47 6.34 8.62
N TRP A 49 -8.37 6.53 7.66
CA TRP A 49 -8.33 7.66 6.73
C TRP A 49 -8.48 9.00 7.46
N GLU A 50 -9.54 9.16 8.25
CA GLU A 50 -9.83 10.38 9.03
C GLU A 50 -8.70 10.69 10.02
N ALA A 51 -8.24 9.68 10.75
CA ALA A 51 -7.14 9.83 11.70
C ALA A 51 -5.81 10.21 11.04
N ARG A 52 -5.61 9.89 9.74
CA ARG A 52 -4.40 10.31 9.00
C ARG A 52 -4.48 11.71 8.46
N THR A 53 -5.68 12.18 8.12
CA THR A 53 -5.93 13.57 7.73
C THR A 53 -5.91 14.51 8.94
N GLN A 54 -6.30 14.02 10.12
CA GLN A 54 -6.15 14.74 11.37
C GLN A 54 -4.71 14.58 11.89
N LYS A 55 -3.84 15.53 11.52
CA LYS A 55 -2.54 15.65 12.20
C LYS A 55 -2.81 15.85 13.68
N LYS A 56 -2.21 15.02 14.52
CA LYS A 56 -2.09 15.35 15.93
C LYS A 56 -1.08 16.48 16.08
N ASP A 57 -1.33 17.39 17.02
CA ASP A 57 -0.43 18.52 17.31
C ASP A 57 0.96 18.04 17.77
N ASP A 58 1.05 16.81 18.27
CA ASP A 58 2.30 16.16 18.70
C ASP A 58 3.14 15.58 17.55
N GLY A 59 2.69 15.70 16.29
CA GLY A 59 3.38 15.16 15.11
C GLY A 59 3.44 13.62 15.05
N SER A 60 2.81 12.92 15.99
CA SER A 60 2.85 11.46 16.04
C SER A 60 1.97 10.84 14.95
N PRO A 61 2.43 9.77 14.29
CA PRO A 61 1.65 9.13 13.25
C PRO A 61 0.38 8.47 13.84
N PRO A 62 -0.72 8.42 13.08
CA PRO A 62 -1.95 7.79 13.54
C PRO A 62 -1.68 6.32 13.88
N ARG A 63 -2.07 5.90 15.10
CA ARG A 63 -1.90 4.51 15.55
C ARG A 63 -2.89 3.54 14.90
N HIS A 64 -3.91 4.04 14.19
CA HIS A 64 -4.96 3.22 13.61
C HIS A 64 -4.47 2.40 12.41
N HIS A 65 -4.95 1.17 12.31
CA HIS A 65 -4.79 0.36 11.10
C HIS A 65 -5.47 1.08 9.94
N LEU A 66 -4.73 1.39 8.90
CA LEU A 66 -5.22 2.18 7.76
C LEU A 66 -6.15 1.41 6.81
N GLY A 67 -6.38 0.11 7.05
CA GLY A 67 -7.20 -0.73 6.17
C GLY A 67 -6.53 -2.04 5.81
N LYS A 68 -6.79 -2.53 4.58
CA LYS A 68 -6.31 -3.82 4.06
C LYS A 68 -5.83 -3.66 2.61
N ALA A 69 -4.89 -4.50 2.20
CA ALA A 69 -4.41 -4.59 0.83
C ALA A 69 -4.42 -6.04 0.35
N TRP A 70 -4.59 -6.22 -0.97
CA TRP A 70 -4.55 -7.49 -1.68
C TRP A 70 -3.57 -7.40 -2.84
N GLY A 71 -3.06 -8.55 -3.23
CA GLY A 71 -2.11 -8.64 -4.31
C GLY A 71 -1.74 -10.08 -4.66
N SER A 72 -0.83 -10.17 -5.62
CA SER A 72 -0.27 -11.41 -6.10
C SER A 72 1.16 -11.53 -5.60
N LEU A 73 1.49 -12.66 -4.95
CA LEU A 73 2.85 -12.91 -4.45
C LEU A 73 3.70 -13.48 -5.58
N TYR A 74 4.84 -12.86 -5.84
CA TYR A 74 5.89 -13.38 -6.68
C TYR A 74 7.08 -13.76 -5.81
N TRP A 75 7.59 -14.97 -6.02
CA TRP A 75 8.77 -15.49 -5.35
C TRP A 75 9.73 -16.00 -6.41
N ARG A 76 10.92 -15.39 -6.52
CA ARG A 76 11.85 -15.64 -7.63
C ARG A 76 11.19 -15.45 -8.99
N ASN A 77 10.44 -14.35 -9.15
CA ASN A 77 9.65 -14.03 -10.34
C ASN A 77 8.55 -15.04 -10.73
N GLU A 78 8.29 -16.06 -9.92
CA GLU A 78 7.17 -16.98 -10.12
C GLU A 78 5.98 -16.59 -9.26
N LEU A 79 4.79 -16.59 -9.85
CA LEU A 79 3.55 -16.43 -9.10
C LEU A 79 3.39 -17.58 -8.09
N LYS A 80 3.26 -17.25 -6.81
CA LYS A 80 3.05 -18.22 -5.73
C LYS A 80 1.64 -18.15 -5.18
N GLY A 81 0.90 -19.23 -5.40
CA GLY A 81 -0.47 -19.40 -4.93
C GLY A 81 -1.48 -18.66 -5.80
N LYS A 82 -2.69 -18.47 -5.27
CA LYS A 82 -3.77 -17.77 -5.98
C LYS A 82 -3.46 -16.26 -6.10
N PRO A 83 -3.80 -15.64 -7.24
CA PRO A 83 -3.75 -14.18 -7.38
C PRO A 83 -4.74 -13.50 -6.42
N ASP A 84 -4.58 -12.19 -6.23
CA ASP A 84 -5.52 -11.32 -5.49
C ASP A 84 -5.82 -11.72 -4.05
N ARG A 85 -4.84 -12.31 -3.36
CA ARG A 85 -4.99 -12.65 -1.95
C ARG A 85 -4.57 -11.52 -1.04
N ARG A 86 -5.08 -11.53 0.19
CA ARG A 86 -4.77 -10.51 1.20
C ARG A 86 -3.27 -10.50 1.48
N ILE A 87 -2.66 -9.31 1.44
CA ILE A 87 -1.25 -9.13 1.79
C ILE A 87 -1.10 -9.23 3.32
N PRO A 88 -0.41 -10.26 3.83
CA PRO A 88 -0.32 -10.49 5.27
C PRO A 88 0.64 -9.50 5.92
N GLY A 89 0.35 -9.06 7.15
CA GLY A 89 1.26 -8.18 7.89
C GLY A 89 1.43 -6.77 7.30
N HIS A 90 0.45 -6.27 6.56
CA HIS A 90 0.42 -4.90 5.99
C HIS A 90 0.59 -3.79 7.04
N ALA A 91 0.24 -4.04 8.31
CA ALA A 91 0.39 -3.08 9.40
C ALA A 91 1.79 -3.06 10.03
N LYS A 92 2.68 -4.00 9.67
CA LYS A 92 4.04 -4.06 10.22
C LYS A 92 4.95 -3.06 9.48
N GLY A 93 5.79 -2.34 10.22
CA GLY A 93 6.78 -1.40 9.68
C GLY A 93 7.98 -2.12 9.07
N ARG A 94 7.80 -2.75 7.90
CA ARG A 94 8.84 -3.55 7.23
C ARG A 94 8.65 -3.63 5.72
N TRP A 95 7.86 -2.73 5.14
CA TRP A 95 7.54 -2.75 3.72
C TRP A 95 8.37 -1.72 2.99
N GLU A 96 8.74 -2.06 1.76
CA GLU A 96 9.58 -1.26 0.87
C GLU A 96 9.04 -1.32 -0.55
N LEU A 97 9.30 -0.28 -1.34
CA LEU A 97 9.05 -0.31 -2.78
C LEU A 97 10.23 -0.98 -3.49
N VAL A 98 9.93 -1.90 -4.40
CA VAL A 98 10.96 -2.58 -5.25
C VAL A 98 11.46 -1.61 -6.31
N ASP A 99 10.54 -0.86 -6.91
CA ASP A 99 10.84 0.19 -7.88
C ASP A 99 10.29 1.52 -7.37
N PRO A 100 11.02 2.64 -7.54
CA PRO A 100 10.41 3.95 -7.37
C PRO A 100 9.24 4.07 -8.34
N PRO A 101 8.12 4.72 -7.95
CA PRO A 101 7.01 4.93 -8.87
C PRO A 101 7.56 5.65 -10.11
N LYS A 102 7.48 5.00 -11.28
CA LYS A 102 7.72 5.67 -12.55
C LYS A 102 6.69 6.79 -12.61
N SER A 103 7.18 8.04 -12.50
CA SER A 103 6.53 9.32 -12.80
C SER A 103 5.02 9.43 -12.52
N GLN A 104 4.72 10.42 -11.69
CA GLN A 104 3.39 10.91 -11.31
C GLN A 104 2.46 11.19 -12.51
N ASP A 105 1.73 10.20 -13.00
CA ASP A 105 0.40 10.46 -13.54
C ASP A 105 -0.58 10.41 -12.37
N ARG A 106 -0.80 11.58 -11.77
CA ARG A 106 -2.01 11.79 -10.97
C ARG A 106 -3.15 12.05 -11.95
N PRO A 107 -4.02 11.10 -12.30
CA PRO A 107 -5.38 11.51 -12.59
C PRO A 107 -5.89 12.09 -11.27
N HIS A 108 -6.08 13.41 -11.21
CA HIS A 108 -6.88 14.04 -10.17
C HIS A 108 -8.25 13.36 -10.21
N LEU A 109 -8.45 12.39 -9.32
CA LEU A 109 -9.69 11.65 -9.22
C LEU A 109 -10.76 12.62 -8.70
N THR A 110 -11.54 13.13 -9.64
CA THR A 110 -12.71 13.96 -9.38
C THR A 110 -13.60 13.26 -8.36
N LYS A 111 -14.28 14.04 -7.51
CA LYS A 111 -15.15 13.61 -6.40
C LYS A 111 -16.12 12.45 -6.74
N ARG A 112 -16.40 12.23 -8.02
CA ARG A 112 -17.32 11.22 -8.56
C ARG A 112 -16.79 9.77 -8.47
N LEU A 113 -15.48 9.54 -8.59
CA LEU A 113 -14.90 8.18 -8.52
C LEU A 113 -14.64 7.72 -7.08
N HIS A 114 -14.49 8.64 -6.13
CA HIS A 114 -14.43 8.33 -4.69
C HIS A 114 -15.64 7.52 -4.23
N LYS A 115 -16.85 7.84 -4.69
CA LYS A 115 -18.08 7.11 -4.31
C LYS A 115 -18.18 5.71 -4.93
N LYS A 116 -17.67 5.49 -6.15
CA LYS A 116 -17.92 4.24 -6.90
C LYS A 116 -17.06 3.06 -6.42
N TYR A 117 -15.87 3.32 -5.86
CA TYR A 117 -14.99 2.28 -5.31
C TYR A 117 -14.83 2.32 -3.78
N TYR A 118 -15.28 3.40 -3.12
CA TYR A 118 -15.18 3.60 -1.67
C TYR A 118 -16.50 4.04 -1.04
N LEU A 119 -17.62 3.42 -1.43
CA LEU A 119 -18.87 3.59 -0.70
C LEU A 119 -18.72 3.02 0.72
N MET A 120 -18.76 3.96 1.65
CA MET A 120 -18.84 3.79 3.09
C MET A 120 -19.96 2.81 3.41
N VAL A 121 -19.60 1.75 4.12
CA VAL A 121 -20.47 1.12 5.12
C VAL A 121 -19.69 1.18 6.42
#